data_AF-A0A959PU43-F1
#
_entry.id   AF-A0A959PU43-F1
#
_cell.length_a   1.000
_cell.length_b   1.000
_cell.length_c   1.000
_cell.angle_alpha   90.00
_cell.angle_beta   90.00
_cell.angle_gamma   90.00
#
_symmetry.space_group_name_H-M   'P 1'
#
loop_
_entity.id
_entity.type
_entity.pdbx_description
1 polymer ?
#
loop_
_entity_poly.entity_id
_entity_poly.type
_entity_poly.pdbx_seq_one_letter_code
_entity_poly.pdbx_strand_id
1 'polypeptide(L)' 'MFRHQGRSRTAKQNLQIAIILSLVAGIVNITGFLEFNQLTTNVTGHFALFINDVAGFDVWKGTIYFLYIFSFLMGSF' A
#
# COMPACT_ATOMS: atom_id res chain seq x y z
N MET A 1 6.38 2.78 23.17
CA MET A 1 5.62 1.77 22.42
C MET A 1 5.23 0.66 23.39
N PHE A 2 3.94 0.45 23.66
CA PHE A 2 3.48 -0.54 24.64
C PHE A 2 3.88 -1.94 24.18
N ARG A 3 4.94 -2.48 24.78
CA ARG A 3 5.46 -3.81 24.46
C ARG A 3 4.63 -4.81 25.26
N HIS A 4 3.77 -5.54 24.56
CA HIS A 4 2.97 -6.61 25.16
C HIS A 4 3.90 -7.66 25.78
N GLN A 5 3.95 -7.73 27.12
CA GLN A 5 4.65 -8.76 27.88
C GLN A 5 3.70 -9.92 28.20
N GLY A 6 3.23 -10.61 27.15
CA GLY A 6 2.34 -11.78 27.25
C GLY A 6 2.85 -12.97 26.44
N ARG A 7 2.15 -14.12 26.51
CA ARG A 7 2.50 -15.34 25.76
C ARG A 7 2.69 -15.03 24.27
N SER A 8 3.82 -15.45 23.71
CA SER A 8 4.13 -15.31 22.30
C SER A 8 3.02 -15.91 21.43
N ARG A 9 2.64 -15.21 20.35
CA ARG A 9 1.65 -15.71 19.40
C ARG A 9 2.18 -17.00 18.76
N THR A 10 1.37 -18.05 18.77
CA THR A 10 1.68 -19.30 18.07
C THR A 10 1.60 -19.09 16.56
N ALA A 11 2.29 -19.94 15.79
CA ALA A 11 2.26 -19.89 14.32
C ALA A 11 0.83 -19.96 13.75
N LYS A 12 -0.05 -20.75 14.38
CA LYS A 12 -1.47 -20.84 14.00
C LYS A 12 -2.22 -19.52 14.18
N GLN A 13 -1.98 -18.79 15.27
CA GLN A 13 -2.58 -17.48 15.51
C GLN A 13 -2.08 -16.43 14.51
N ASN A 14 -0.79 -16.44 14.20
CA ASN A 14 -0.23 -15.55 13.18
C ASN A 14 -0.82 -15.84 11.80
N LEU A 15 -1.00 -17.12 11.44
CA LEU A 15 -1.61 -17.50 10.17
C LEU A 15 -3.07 -17.04 10.08
N GLN A 16 -3.87 -17.22 11.14
CA GLN A 16 -5.26 -16.76 11.17
C GLN A 16 -5.36 -15.24 10.99
N ILE A 17 -4.52 -14.49 11.69
CA ILE A 17 -4.47 -13.03 11.56
C ILE A 17 -4.02 -12.63 10.14
N ALA A 18 -2.99 -13.28 9.60
CA ALA A 18 -2.49 -13.01 8.26
C ALA A 18 -3.55 -13.26 7.18
N ILE A 19 -4.34 -14.34 7.29
CA ILE A 19 -5.42 -14.65 6.35
C ILE A 19 -6.48 -13.54 6.35
N ILE A 20 -6.94 -13.11 7.53
CA ILE A 20 -7.98 -12.08 7.63
C ILE A 20 -7.44 -10.75 7.09
N LEU A 21 -6.22 -10.37 7.48
CA LEU A 21 -5.60 -9.12 7.04
C LEU A 21 -5.35 -9.11 5.52
N SER A 22 -4.87 -10.20 4.93
CA SER A 22 -4.61 -10.27 3.49
C SER A 22 -5.90 -10.26 2.68
N LEU A 23 -6.96 -10.92 3.18
CA LEU A 23 -8.28 -10.89 2.56
C LEU A 23 -8.86 -9.49 2.52
N VAL A 24 -8.89 -8.80 3.67
CA VAL A 24 -9.42 -7.44 3.79
C VAL A 24 -8.60 -6.47 2.94
N ALA A 25 -7.26 -6.56 2.99
CA ALA A 25 -6.39 -5.75 2.16
C ALA A 25 -6.67 -5.96 0.66
N GLY A 26 -6.88 -7.21 0.23
CA GLY A 26 -7.23 -7.53 -1.17
C GLY A 26 -8.56 -6.93 -1.62
N ILE A 27 -9.62 -7.10 -0.83
CA ILE A 27 -10.96 -6.59 -1.16
C ILE A 27 -10.97 -5.07 -1.26
N VAL A 28 -10.38 -4.38 -0.27
CA VAL A 28 -10.31 -2.92 -0.26
C VAL A 28 -9.53 -2.39 -1.46
N ASN A 29 -8.44 -3.08 -1.84
CA ASN A 29 -7.61 -2.66 -2.96
C ASN A 29 -8.31 -2.84 -4.33
N ILE A 30 -8.98 -3.97 -4.55
CA ILE A 30 -9.74 -4.23 -5.78
C ILE A 30 -10.94 -3.28 -5.89
N THR A 31 -11.67 -3.06 -4.80
CA THR A 31 -12.83 -2.17 -4.80
C THR A 31 -12.41 -0.73 -5.09
N GLY A 32 -11.34 -0.24 -4.45
CA GLY A 32 -10.80 1.09 -4.74
C GLY A 32 -10.29 1.22 -6.17
N PHE A 33 -9.67 0.17 -6.71
CA PHE A 33 -9.23 0.17 -8.10
C PHE A 33 -10.41 0.23 -9.08
N LEU A 34 -11.49 -0.52 -8.83
CA LEU A 34 -12.66 -0.52 -9.72
C LEU A 34 -13.45 0.79 -9.68
N GLU A 35 -13.59 1.45 -8.51
CA GLU A 35 -14.31 2.71 -8.41
C GLU A 35 -13.48 3.93 -8.84
N PHE A 36 -12.21 3.99 -8.43
CA PHE A 36 -11.40 5.20 -8.57
C PHE A 36 -10.21 5.03 -9.52
N ASN A 37 -10.06 3.86 -10.16
CA ASN A 37 -8.86 3.48 -10.91
C ASN A 37 -7.57 3.61 -10.08
N GLN A 38 -7.68 3.56 -8.76
CA GLN A 38 -6.59 3.82 -7.81
C GLN A 38 -6.50 2.72 -6.75
N LEU A 39 -5.31 2.19 -6.55
CA LEU A 39 -5.04 1.21 -5.50
C LEU A 39 -5.01 1.93 -4.14
N THR A 40 -5.69 1.36 -3.14
CA THR A 40 -5.79 1.94 -1.78
C THR A 40 -4.53 1.74 -0.94
N THR A 41 -3.58 0.97 -1.45
CA THR A 41 -2.27 0.77 -0.83
C THR A 41 -1.44 2.04 -1.05
N ASN A 42 -1.04 2.75 0.02
CA ASN A 42 -0.46 4.10 -0.06
C ASN A 42 0.72 4.21 -1.07
N VAL A 43 1.92 3.76 -0.67
CA VAL A 43 3.13 3.88 -1.49
C VAL A 43 3.07 2.96 -2.70
N THR A 44 2.56 1.73 -2.52
CA THR A 44 2.44 0.74 -3.59
C THR A 44 1.47 1.18 -4.70
N GLY A 45 0.38 1.84 -4.33
CA GLY A 45 -0.60 2.39 -5.25
C GLY A 45 -0.11 3.65 -5.96
N HIS A 46 0.57 4.55 -5.25
CA HIS A 46 1.24 5.70 -5.89
C HIS A 46 2.29 5.24 -6.90
N PHE A 47 3.02 4.16 -6.61
CA PHE A 47 4.01 3.60 -7.53
C PHE A 47 3.37 2.93 -8.76
N ALA A 48 2.25 2.23 -8.59
CA ALA A 48 1.52 1.64 -9.71
C ALA A 48 0.92 2.72 -10.63
N LEU A 49 0.36 3.80 -10.07
CA LEU A 49 -0.11 4.95 -10.84
C LEU A 49 1.04 5.67 -11.55
N PHE A 50 2.18 5.84 -10.88
CA PHE A 50 3.39 6.38 -11.48
C PHE A 50 3.82 5.59 -12.73
N ILE A 51 3.89 4.25 -12.64
CA ILE A 51 4.25 3.41 -13.79
C ILE A 51 3.22 3.54 -14.93
N ASN A 52 1.92 3.60 -14.59
CA ASN A 52 0.86 3.74 -15.59
C ASN A 52 0.95 5.10 -16.32
N ASP A 53 1.12 6.20 -15.59
CA ASP A 53 1.25 7.55 -16.16
C ASP A 53 2.53 7.73 -16.98
N VAL A 54 3.64 7.11 -16.56
CA VAL A 54 4.90 7.07 -17.32
C VAL A 54 4.73 6.25 -18.61
N ALA A 55 4.03 5.12 -18.56
CA ALA A 55 3.73 4.31 -19.75
C ALA A 55 2.80 5.02 -20.74
N GLY A 56 1.92 5.91 -20.24
CA GLY A 56 1.03 6.76 -21.03
C GLY A 56 1.66 8.04 -21.60
N PHE A 57 2.96 8.28 -21.39
CA PHE A 57 3.67 9.53 -21.75
C PHE A 57 3.14 10.81 -21.06
N ASP A 58 2.36 10.69 -19.98
CA ASP A 58 1.82 11.80 -19.19
C ASP A 58 2.82 12.24 -18.09
N VAL A 59 3.99 12.73 -18.54
CA VAL A 59 5.18 13.04 -17.71
C VAL A 59 4.90 13.98 -16.52
N TRP A 60 3.90 14.85 -16.63
CA TRP A 60 3.53 15.80 -15.59
C TRP A 60 2.92 15.12 -14.35
N LYS A 61 2.03 14.14 -14.53
CA LYS A 61 1.40 13.42 -13.42
C LYS A 61 2.39 12.45 -12.76
N GLY A 62 3.20 11.78 -13.57
CA GLY A 62 4.28 10.92 -13.07
C GLY A 62 5.26 11.66 -12.15
N THR A 63 5.61 12.90 -12.47
CA THR A 63 6.51 13.71 -11.63
C THR A 63 5.94 13.97 -10.22
N ILE A 64 4.63 14.15 -10.08
CA ILE A 64 3.97 14.38 -8.77
C ILE A 64 4.06 13.11 -7.91
N TYR A 65 3.75 11.94 -8.48
CA TYR A 65 3.85 10.67 -7.77
C TYR A 65 5.30 10.33 -7.39
N PHE A 66 6.25 10.63 -8.28
CA PHE A 66 7.68 10.47 -8.00
C PHE A 66 8.12 11.32 -6.80
N LEU A 67 7.66 12.57 -6.71
CA LEU A 67 8.00 13.47 -5.60
C LEU A 67 7.41 12.99 -4.27
N TYR A 68 6.20 12.43 -4.28
CA TYR A 68 5.60 11.78 -3.11
C TYR A 68 6.41 10.58 -2.63
N ILE A 69 6.84 9.70 -3.54
CA ILE A 69 7.66 8.52 -3.22
C ILE A 69 9.03 8.96 -2.70
N PHE A 70 9.64 9.97 -3.31
CA PHE A 70 10.92 10.52 -2.87
C PHE A 70 10.84 11.16 -1.48
N SER A 71 9.76 11.91 -1.19
CA SER A 71 9.50 12.48 0.14
C SER A 71 9.30 11.40 1.20
N PHE A 72 8.62 10.31 0.86
CA PHE A 72 8.52 9.13 1.71
C PHE A 72 9.90 8.51 2.01
N LEU A 73 10.76 8.31 0.99
CA LEU A 73 12.12 7.79 1.19
C LEU A 73 13.01 8.72 2.03
N MET A 74 12.79 10.04 1.97
CA MET A 74 13.51 11.03 2.78
C MET A 74 13.04 11.11 4.25
N GLY A 75 12.12 10.24 4.67
CA GLY A 75 11.73 10.10 6.06
C GLY A 75 10.52 10.93 6.48
N SER A 76 9.74 11.44 5.52
CA SER A 76 8.38 11.92 5.82
C SER A 76 7.43 10.73 5.79
N PHE A 77 7.43 9.94 6.87
CA PHE A 77 6.30 9.17 7.45
C PHE A 77 6.75 8.35 8.66
#